data_AF-A0A497NXE2-F1
#
_entry.id   AF-A0A497NXE2-F1
#
_cell.length_a   1.000
_cell.length_b   1.000
_cell.length_c   1.000
_cell.angle_alpha   90.00
_cell.angle_beta   90.00
_cell.angle_gamma   90.00
#
_symmetry.space_group_name_H-M   'P 1'
#
loop_
_entity.id
_entity.type
_entity.pdbx_description
1 polymer ?
#
loop_
_entity_poly.entity_id
_entity_poly.type
_entity_poly.pdbx_seq_one_letter_code
_entity_poly.pdbx_strand_id
1 'polypeptide(L)'
;METERKRVEVVATDGEEIRRLLWIEQSKDGSFYWGLIIPQSDLHSSYHASGTFRFSNYHEPLERQKLSNFKGISNLSTVAVAKNVKKVTYKPFKPKRLDGVVYIDFRSMKKNTVNIHLFLIEQGRPELLRGLLSMMSPIYK
;
A
#
# COMPACT_ATOMS: atom_id res chain seq x y z
N MET A 1 -24.23 2.00 -15.19
CA MET A 1 -23.02 2.80 -15.00
C MET A 1 -22.15 2.10 -13.97
N GLU A 2 -21.12 1.38 -14.43
CA GLU A 2 -20.14 0.77 -13.52
C GLU A 2 -19.37 1.90 -12.84
N THR A 3 -19.62 2.09 -11.55
CA THR A 3 -18.91 3.07 -10.73
C THR A 3 -17.45 2.63 -10.55
N GLU A 4 -16.54 3.33 -11.21
CA GLU A 4 -15.09 3.07 -11.26
C GLU A 4 -14.49 3.14 -9.85
N ARG A 5 -13.88 2.05 -9.37
CA ARG A 5 -13.10 2.03 -8.14
C ARG A 5 -11.77 2.74 -8.40
N LYS A 6 -11.29 3.56 -7.44
CA LYS A 6 -9.99 4.21 -7.58
C LYS A 6 -8.89 3.27 -7.18
N ARG A 7 -7.88 3.10 -8.02
CA ARG A 7 -6.78 2.15 -7.79
C ARG A 7 -5.41 2.77 -8.03
N VAL A 8 -4.54 2.61 -7.04
CA VAL A 8 -3.12 2.94 -7.12
C VAL A 8 -2.31 1.66 -6.97
N GLU A 9 -1.29 1.48 -7.81
CA GLU A 9 -0.35 0.36 -7.67
C GLU A 9 1.09 0.86 -7.49
N VAL A 10 1.82 0.21 -6.59
CA VAL A 10 3.26 0.38 -6.44
C VAL A 10 3.92 -0.74 -7.23
N VAL A 11 4.74 -0.38 -8.21
CA VAL A 11 5.46 -1.31 -9.07
C VAL A 11 6.96 -1.09 -8.93
N ALA A 12 7.73 -2.15 -9.13
CA ALA A 12 9.18 -2.09 -9.15
C ALA A 12 9.78 -2.79 -10.36
N THR A 13 10.95 -2.30 -10.78
CA THR A 13 11.75 -2.90 -11.84
C THR A 13 13.17 -3.19 -11.41
N ASP A 14 13.77 -4.20 -12.04
CA ASP A 14 15.21 -4.48 -12.04
C ASP A 14 15.88 -4.12 -13.38
N GLY A 15 15.14 -3.51 -14.32
CA GLY A 15 15.58 -3.20 -15.67
C GLY A 15 15.26 -4.27 -16.72
N GLU A 16 14.92 -5.49 -16.30
CA GLU A 16 14.48 -6.58 -17.17
C GLU A 16 12.96 -6.75 -17.09
N GLU A 17 12.42 -6.72 -15.87
CA GLU A 17 11.01 -6.97 -15.61
C GLU A 17 10.39 -5.87 -14.74
N ILE A 18 9.06 -5.77 -14.80
CA ILE A 18 8.27 -4.96 -13.87
C ILE A 18 7.34 -5.89 -13.10
N ARG A 19 7.30 -5.74 -11.77
CA ARG A 19 6.37 -6.46 -10.90
C ARG A 19 5.64 -5.50 -9.98
N ARG A 20 4.44 -5.87 -9.61
CA ARG A 20 3.64 -5.15 -8.61
C ARG A 20 4.11 -5.56 -7.21
N LEU A 21 4.41 -4.57 -6.37
CA LEU A 21 4.75 -4.78 -4.96
C LEU A 21 3.52 -4.67 -4.07
N LEU A 22 2.69 -3.66 -4.33
CA LEU A 22 1.54 -3.31 -3.52
C LEU A 22 0.44 -2.73 -4.41
N TRP A 23 -0.81 -2.91 -4.03
CA TRP A 23 -1.93 -2.16 -4.60
C TRP A 23 -2.84 -1.62 -3.50
N ILE A 24 -3.47 -0.49 -3.77
CA ILE A 24 -4.46 0.16 -2.91
C ILE A 24 -5.68 0.44 -3.80
N GLU A 25 -6.86 0.10 -3.31
CA GLU A 25 -8.12 0.36 -3.98
C GLU A 25 -9.08 1.03 -2.99
N GLN A 26 -9.76 2.08 -3.45
CA GLN A 26 -10.81 2.74 -2.70
C GLN A 26 -12.16 2.47 -3.38
N SER A 27 -13.11 1.94 -2.62
CA SER A 27 -14.48 1.74 -3.06
C SER A 27 -15.33 3.00 -2.88
N LYS A 28 -16.53 2.99 -3.46
CA LYS A 28 -17.46 4.13 -3.49
C LYS A 28 -17.90 4.59 -2.10
N ASP A 29 -18.07 3.68 -1.16
CA ASP A 29 -18.43 3.96 0.23
C ASP A 29 -17.26 4.52 1.06
N GLY A 30 -16.07 4.63 0.46
CA GLY A 30 -14.85 5.09 1.10
C GLY A 30 -14.01 3.97 1.70
N SER A 31 -14.47 2.71 1.69
CA SER A 31 -13.67 1.59 2.19
C SER A 31 -12.36 1.45 1.41
N PHE A 32 -11.28 1.12 2.12
CA PHE A 32 -9.96 0.90 1.56
C PHE A 32 -9.62 -0.58 1.56
N TYR A 33 -9.06 -1.05 0.45
CA TYR A 33 -8.53 -2.39 0.27
C TYR A 33 -7.08 -2.26 -0.18
N TRP A 34 -6.21 -3.11 0.34
CA TRP A 34 -4.85 -3.19 -0.16
C TRP A 34 -4.36 -4.62 -0.17
N GLY A 35 -3.41 -4.87 -1.06
CA GLY A 35 -2.74 -6.14 -1.15
C GLY A 35 -1.23 -5.97 -1.26
N LEU A 36 -0.53 -6.83 -0.53
CA LEU A 36 0.91 -6.94 -0.50
C LEU A 36 1.29 -8.20 -1.24
N ILE A 37 2.08 -8.01 -2.29
CA ILE A 37 2.46 -9.09 -3.18
C ILE A 37 3.70 -9.76 -2.63
N ILE A 38 3.54 -10.95 -2.05
CA ILE A 38 4.65 -11.77 -1.54
C ILE A 38 4.80 -13.04 -2.41
N PRO A 39 5.98 -13.69 -2.44
CA PRO A 39 6.26 -14.79 -3.37
C PRO A 39 5.21 -15.92 -3.42
N GLN A 40 4.49 -16.15 -2.33
CA GLN A 40 3.60 -17.31 -2.14
C GLN A 40 2.17 -16.96 -1.72
N SER A 41 1.86 -15.68 -1.49
CA SER A 41 0.50 -15.26 -1.19
C SER A 41 0.26 -13.82 -1.62
N ASP A 42 -1.01 -13.48 -1.84
CA ASP A 42 -1.45 -12.09 -1.89
C ASP A 42 -2.05 -11.79 -0.53
N LEU A 43 -1.29 -11.11 0.32
CA LEU A 43 -1.77 -10.75 1.64
C LEU A 43 -2.67 -9.53 1.48
N HIS A 44 -3.97 -9.74 1.60
CA HIS A 44 -4.97 -8.70 1.46
C HIS A 44 -5.43 -8.21 2.81
N SER A 45 -5.78 -6.94 2.90
CA SER A 45 -6.40 -6.37 4.08
C SER A 45 -7.35 -5.25 3.67
N SER A 46 -8.29 -4.93 4.55
CA SER A 46 -9.27 -3.89 4.32
C SER A 46 -9.57 -3.07 5.56
N TYR A 47 -9.94 -1.82 5.33
CA TYR A 47 -10.50 -0.90 6.31
C TYR A 47 -11.84 -0.41 5.75
N HIS A 48 -12.93 -0.89 6.32
CA HIS A 48 -14.27 -0.58 5.85
C HIS A 48 -14.74 0.78 6.39
N ALA A 49 -15.64 1.42 5.65
CA ALA A 49 -16.26 2.68 6.06
C ALA A 49 -16.91 2.61 7.45
N SER A 50 -17.43 1.43 7.82
CA SER A 50 -18.00 1.11 9.14
C SER A 50 -17.00 1.17 10.29
N GLY A 51 -15.69 1.17 10.03
CA GLY A 51 -14.65 0.97 11.04
C GLY A 51 -14.15 -0.47 11.13
N THR A 52 -14.82 -1.43 10.48
CA THR A 52 -14.38 -2.82 10.48
C THR A 52 -13.07 -2.96 9.71
N PHE A 53 -12.03 -3.46 10.36
CA PHE A 53 -10.72 -3.73 9.81
C PHE A 53 -10.52 -5.24 9.67
N ARG A 54 -10.08 -5.70 8.50
CA ARG A 54 -9.79 -7.13 8.26
C ARG A 54 -8.36 -7.30 7.79
N PHE A 55 -7.63 -8.18 8.45
CA PHE A 55 -6.28 -8.57 8.04
C PHE A 55 -6.34 -9.99 7.47
N SER A 56 -6.38 -10.08 6.15
CA SER A 56 -6.60 -11.34 5.43
C SER A 56 -7.87 -12.08 5.88
N ASN A 57 -8.04 -13.31 5.41
CA ASN A 57 -9.14 -14.20 5.80
C ASN A 57 -8.83 -15.02 7.07
N TYR A 58 -7.68 -14.78 7.72
CA TYR A 58 -7.16 -15.64 8.79
C TYR A 58 -7.46 -15.13 10.20
N HIS A 59 -8.01 -13.92 10.34
CA HIS A 59 -8.27 -13.31 11.63
C HIS A 59 -9.68 -12.77 11.73
N GLU A 60 -10.21 -12.78 12.95
CA GLU A 60 -11.45 -12.09 13.28
C GLU A 60 -11.35 -10.60 12.93
N PRO A 61 -12.43 -10.00 12.39
CA PRO A 61 -12.46 -8.57 12.13
C PRO A 61 -12.20 -7.76 13.41
N LEU A 62 -11.40 -6.71 13.30
CA LEU A 62 -11.16 -5.76 14.37
C LEU A 62 -12.05 -4.53 14.16
N GLU A 63 -12.71 -4.07 15.22
CA GLU A 63 -13.46 -2.82 15.17
C GLU A 63 -12.52 -1.63 15.43
N ARG A 64 -12.54 -0.67 14.51
CA ARG A 64 -11.78 0.60 14.57
C ARG A 64 -12.73 1.77 14.36
N GLN A 65 -12.17 2.98 14.33
CA GLN A 65 -12.94 4.20 14.10
C GLN A 65 -13.58 4.20 12.70
N LYS A 66 -14.86 4.58 12.60
CA LYS A 66 -15.51 4.83 11.30
C LYS A 66 -14.70 5.82 10.47
N LEU A 67 -14.59 5.59 9.16
CA LEU A 67 -13.84 6.49 8.27
C LEU A 67 -14.40 7.92 8.28
N SER A 68 -15.72 8.07 8.38
CA SER A 68 -16.39 9.38 8.50
C SER A 68 -15.93 10.19 9.71
N ASN A 69 -15.44 9.51 10.75
CA ASN A 69 -15.04 10.11 12.00
C ASN A 69 -13.52 10.05 12.21
N PHE A 70 -12.76 9.43 11.30
CA PHE A 70 -11.33 9.15 11.48
C PHE A 70 -10.53 10.44 11.72
N LYS A 71 -9.70 10.46 12.77
CA LYS A 71 -8.85 11.59 13.13
C LYS A 71 -7.38 11.17 13.29
N GLY A 72 -6.47 12.01 12.84
CA GLY A 72 -5.03 11.78 12.95
C GLY A 72 -4.47 10.81 11.91
N ILE A 73 -3.58 9.90 12.36
CA ILE A 73 -2.81 8.98 11.52
C ILE A 73 -2.88 7.58 12.13
N SER A 74 -3.04 6.55 11.29
CA SER A 74 -2.96 5.15 11.70
C SER A 74 -2.06 4.38 10.76
N ASN A 75 -1.09 3.64 11.29
CA ASN A 75 -0.34 2.66 10.50
C ASN A 75 -1.25 1.44 10.24
N LEU A 76 -1.50 1.18 8.96
CA LEU A 76 -2.29 0.03 8.52
C LEU A 76 -1.42 -1.20 8.30
N SER A 77 -0.22 -1.01 7.73
CA SER A 77 0.70 -2.09 7.45
C SER A 77 2.11 -1.58 7.22
N THR A 78 3.09 -2.41 7.54
CA THR A 78 4.50 -2.16 7.21
C THR A 78 5.10 -3.46 6.69
N VAL A 79 5.69 -3.41 5.49
CA VAL A 79 6.33 -4.56 4.87
C VAL A 79 7.70 -4.19 4.34
N ALA A 80 8.67 -5.08 4.58
CA ALA A 80 9.98 -5.01 3.99
C ALA A 80 10.05 -5.98 2.80
N VAL A 81 10.40 -5.46 1.62
CA VAL A 81 10.55 -6.23 0.39
C VAL A 81 12.02 -6.24 0.01
N ALA A 82 12.61 -7.42 -0.18
CA ALA A 82 13.96 -7.53 -0.72
C ALA A 82 13.99 -7.03 -2.17
N LYS A 83 15.11 -6.46 -2.60
CA LYS A 83 15.36 -6.07 -4.00
C LYS A 83 15.60 -7.26 -4.91
N ASN A 84 14.59 -8.09 -5.01
CA ASN A 84 14.58 -9.20 -5.94
C ASN A 84 13.18 -9.28 -6.51
N VAL A 85 12.98 -8.57 -7.61
CA VAL A 85 11.71 -8.51 -8.35
C VAL A 85 11.24 -9.92 -8.71
N LYS A 86 12.17 -10.84 -9.04
CA LYS A 86 11.88 -12.25 -9.35
C LYS A 86 11.35 -13.05 -8.15
N LYS A 87 11.57 -12.58 -6.92
CA LYS A 87 10.95 -13.14 -5.70
C LYS A 87 9.61 -12.49 -5.35
N VAL A 88 9.17 -11.46 -6.06
CA VAL A 88 7.89 -10.78 -5.82
C VAL A 88 6.87 -11.24 -6.86
N THR A 89 6.00 -12.18 -6.48
CA THR A 89 4.99 -12.87 -7.32
C THR A 89 5.48 -13.40 -8.68
N TYR A 90 4.84 -14.46 -9.16
CA TYR A 90 5.19 -15.07 -10.43
C TYR A 90 4.64 -14.30 -11.64
N LYS A 91 3.70 -13.36 -11.47
CA LYS A 91 3.04 -12.69 -12.62
C LYS A 91 3.71 -11.35 -12.96
N PRO A 92 4.18 -11.16 -14.21
CA PRO A 92 4.58 -9.86 -14.72
C PRO A 92 3.46 -8.82 -14.60
N PHE A 93 3.85 -7.58 -14.31
CA PHE A 93 2.93 -6.46 -14.38
C PHE A 93 2.46 -6.27 -15.82
N LYS A 94 1.14 -6.20 -16.02
CA LYS A 94 0.53 -5.87 -17.31
C LYS A 94 0.00 -4.45 -17.26
N PRO A 95 0.37 -3.57 -18.21
CA PRO A 95 -0.20 -2.23 -18.29
C PRO A 95 -1.73 -2.28 -18.32
N LYS A 96 -2.34 -1.41 -17.53
CA LYS A 96 -3.79 -1.24 -17.42
C LYS A 96 -4.08 0.18 -16.96
N ARG A 97 -5.32 0.63 -17.15
CA ARG A 97 -5.77 1.92 -16.62
C ARG A 97 -5.76 1.88 -15.09
N LEU A 98 -5.13 2.87 -14.48
CA LEU A 98 -5.00 3.06 -13.04
C LEU A 98 -5.14 4.55 -12.73
N ASP A 99 -5.64 4.88 -11.54
CA ASP A 99 -5.72 6.27 -11.05
C ASP A 99 -4.35 6.77 -10.59
N GLY A 100 -3.42 5.87 -10.28
CA GLY A 100 -2.06 6.22 -9.95
C GLY A 100 -1.09 5.05 -10.03
N VAL A 101 0.17 5.35 -10.33
CA VAL A 101 1.27 4.40 -10.29
C VAL A 101 2.43 5.02 -9.54
N VAL A 102 2.93 4.31 -8.55
CA VAL A 102 4.22 4.61 -7.92
C VAL A 102 5.24 3.65 -8.49
N TYR A 103 6.25 4.18 -9.16
CA TYR A 103 7.28 3.40 -9.84
C TYR A 103 8.59 3.44 -9.07
N ILE A 104 9.17 2.27 -8.78
CA ILE A 104 10.43 2.12 -8.05
C ILE A 104 11.46 1.41 -8.93
N ASP A 105 12.56 2.07 -9.25
CA ASP A 105 13.70 1.43 -9.91
C ASP A 105 14.68 0.87 -8.87
N PHE A 106 14.72 -0.45 -8.70
CA PHE A 106 15.62 -1.07 -7.71
C PHE A 106 17.11 -0.89 -8.04
N ARG A 107 17.45 -0.64 -9.31
CA ARG A 107 18.84 -0.38 -9.74
C ARG A 107 19.35 0.95 -9.19
N SER A 108 18.46 1.92 -8.99
CA SER A 108 18.81 3.26 -8.51
C SER A 108 19.09 3.34 -7.01
N MET A 109 18.67 2.33 -6.26
CA MET A 109 18.73 2.33 -4.80
C MET A 109 20.06 1.71 -4.31
N LYS A 110 20.59 2.12 -3.14
CA LYS A 110 21.80 1.51 -2.54
C LYS A 110 21.54 0.28 -1.67
N LYS A 111 20.47 0.30 -0.86
CA LYS A 111 20.14 -0.79 0.10
C LYS A 111 19.46 -1.96 -0.59
N ASN A 112 19.52 -3.17 -0.02
CA ASN A 112 18.90 -4.37 -0.62
C ASN A 112 17.43 -4.58 -0.25
N THR A 113 16.80 -3.62 0.41
CA THR A 113 15.42 -3.71 0.86
C THR A 113 14.66 -2.41 0.61
N VAL A 114 13.35 -2.53 0.42
CA VAL A 114 12.39 -1.44 0.35
C VAL A 114 11.39 -1.64 1.48
N ASN A 115 11.28 -0.65 2.36
CA ASN A 115 10.25 -0.65 3.39
C ASN A 115 9.05 0.15 2.87
N ILE A 116 7.89 -0.50 2.84
CA ILE A 116 6.63 0.09 2.43
C ILE A 116 5.79 0.26 3.69
N HIS A 117 5.51 1.51 4.04
CA HIS A 117 4.63 1.86 5.14
C HIS A 117 3.31 2.39 4.58
N LEU A 118 2.21 1.75 4.96
CA LEU A 118 0.87 2.15 4.58
C LEU A 118 0.19 2.84 5.75
N PHE A 119 -0.19 4.10 5.56
CA PHE A 119 -0.86 4.90 6.56
C PHE A 119 -2.26 5.32 6.09
N LEU A 120 -3.21 5.30 7.01
CA LEU A 120 -4.47 6.03 6.90
C LEU A 120 -4.29 7.40 7.55
N ILE A 121 -4.72 8.46 6.87
CA ILE A 121 -4.52 9.84 7.30
C ILE A 121 -5.86 10.57 7.22
N GLU A 122 -6.12 11.44 8.19
CA GLU A 122 -7.28 12.31 8.21
C GLU A 122 -7.37 13.16 6.94
N GLN A 123 -8.55 13.15 6.32
CA GLN A 123 -8.80 13.90 5.09
C GLN A 123 -8.64 15.40 5.33
N GLY A 124 -7.99 16.09 4.38
CA GLY A 124 -7.79 17.54 4.47
C GLY A 124 -6.69 17.98 5.44
N ARG A 125 -5.91 17.03 5.98
CA ARG A 125 -4.82 17.30 6.93
C ARG A 125 -3.43 16.92 6.37
N PRO A 126 -3.00 17.48 5.22
CA PRO A 126 -1.73 17.10 4.58
C PRO A 126 -0.50 17.41 5.44
N GLU A 127 -0.60 18.32 6.41
CA GLU A 127 0.48 18.60 7.36
C GLU A 127 0.86 17.38 8.21
N LEU A 128 -0.06 16.43 8.41
CA LEU A 128 0.21 15.15 9.07
C LEU A 128 1.26 14.31 8.31
N LEU A 129 1.36 14.47 7.00
CA LEU A 129 2.40 13.83 6.18
C LEU A 129 3.80 14.33 6.55
N ARG A 130 3.94 15.60 6.92
CA ARG A 130 5.25 16.16 7.28
C ARG A 130 5.83 15.49 8.53
N GLY A 131 4.98 15.22 9.52
CA GLY A 131 5.36 14.47 10.71
C GLY A 131 5.80 13.04 10.40
N LEU A 132 5.13 12.36 9.47
CA LEU A 132 5.55 11.04 9.00
C LEU A 132 6.92 11.09 8.32
N LEU A 133 7.11 12.04 7.40
CA LEU A 133 8.36 12.18 6.65
C LEU A 133 9.56 12.55 7.56
N SER A 134 9.34 13.36 8.59
CA SER A 134 10.41 13.71 9.55
C SER A 134 10.82 12.51 10.41
N MET A 135 9.86 11.67 10.84
CA MET A 135 10.15 10.43 11.57
C MET A 135 10.90 9.38 10.74
N MET A 136 10.68 9.36 9.42
CA MET A 136 11.35 8.42 8.51
C MET A 136 12.73 8.91 8.04
N SER A 137 13.03 10.20 8.22
CA SER A 137 14.30 10.82 7.80
C SER A 137 15.55 10.64 8.70
N PRO A 138 15.52 10.18 9.98
CA PRO A 138 16.75 10.22 10.80
C PRO A 138 17.74 9.05 10.61
N ILE A 139 17.54 8.11 9.68
CA ILE A 139 18.41 6.91 9.53
C ILE A 139 19.38 7.01 8.32
N TYR A 140 19.54 8.19 7.73
CA TYR A 140 20.48 8.41 6.61
C TYR A 140 21.32 9.69 6.80
N LYS A 141 21.93 9.87 7.97
CA LYS A 141 23.16 10.64 8.08
C LYS A 141 24.34 9.67 8.18
#